data_AF-A0A841CSA2-F1
#
_entry.id   AF-A0A841CSA2-F1
#
_cell.length_a   1.000
_cell.length_b   1.000
_cell.length_c   1.000
_cell.angle_alpha   90.00
_cell.angle_beta   90.00
_cell.angle_gamma   90.00
#
_symmetry.space_group_name_H-M   'P 1'
#
loop_
_entity.id
_entity.type
_entity.pdbx_description
1 polymer ?
#
loop_
_entity_poly.entity_id
_entity_poly.type
_entity_poly.pdbx_seq_one_letter_code
_entity_poly.pdbx_strand_id
1 'polypeptide(L)'
;MQLPPAWQRPDPLRGLERVSWTRLSRGTGVNGLLRRTAEGDLDACAALERRLLDDDTVSEASVRAVPFLVELGANYKVPGAVRDRVIFLLAGLALASAGFTYEGRRTRRRWNPVGRELPRLPPDWITQTRYAVAKGAPRVFDALAGAEVACAVALAIAVPEVAPKHVVDVVENIAYAGTHPPLLVEAACVALHLLLGESTDERRVRAIAQGDPDLLHAYDTGGYPPHQPPVVTAQLMGYRFAVMAAYG
;
A
#
# COMPACT_ATOMS: atom_id res chain seq x y z
N MET A 1 17.76 -1.11 -33.27
CA MET A 1 16.72 -0.46 -32.46
C MET A 1 17.16 -0.47 -31.01
N GLN A 2 17.25 0.69 -30.35
CA GLN A 2 17.41 0.72 -28.88
C GLN A 2 16.07 0.35 -28.25
N LEU A 3 16.08 -0.61 -27.33
CA LEU A 3 14.89 -0.95 -26.54
C LEU A 3 14.42 0.29 -25.75
N PRO A 4 13.11 0.49 -25.55
CA PRO A 4 12.60 1.60 -24.73
C PRO A 4 13.31 1.66 -23.37
N PRO A 5 13.47 2.83 -22.73
CA PRO A 5 14.16 2.95 -21.44
C PRO A 5 13.57 2.05 -20.34
N ALA A 6 12.26 1.83 -20.36
CA ALA A 6 11.59 0.85 -19.50
C ALA A 6 12.15 -0.57 -19.69
N TRP A 7 12.55 -0.92 -20.92
CA TRP A 7 13.06 -2.23 -21.32
C TRP A 7 14.53 -2.49 -21.00
N GLN A 8 15.24 -1.45 -20.60
CA GLN A 8 16.64 -1.52 -20.18
C GLN A 8 16.78 -1.63 -18.66
N ARG A 9 15.67 -1.84 -17.93
CA ARG A 9 15.71 -1.93 -16.46
C ARG A 9 16.54 -3.15 -16.02
N PRO A 10 17.46 -2.96 -15.07
CA PRO A 10 18.23 -4.06 -14.48
C PRO A 10 17.29 -5.06 -13.80
N ASP A 11 17.82 -6.25 -13.49
CA ASP A 11 17.13 -7.25 -12.68
C ASP A 11 16.48 -6.59 -11.45
N PRO A 12 15.15 -6.71 -11.26
CA PRO A 12 14.44 -6.07 -10.15
C PRO A 12 14.91 -6.57 -8.78
N LEU A 13 15.58 -7.72 -8.72
CA LEU A 13 16.13 -8.30 -7.51
C LEU A 13 17.65 -8.09 -7.38
N ARG A 14 18.23 -7.18 -8.16
CA ARG A 14 19.67 -6.86 -8.06
C ARG A 14 20.03 -6.47 -6.62
N GLY A 15 20.98 -7.22 -6.05
CA GLY A 15 21.47 -6.97 -4.68
C GLY A 15 20.65 -7.67 -3.58
N LEU A 16 19.66 -8.50 -3.93
CA LEU A 16 18.87 -9.29 -2.97
C LEU A 16 19.75 -10.12 -2.02
N GLU A 17 20.86 -10.66 -2.52
CA GLU A 17 21.82 -11.46 -1.73
C GLU A 17 22.63 -10.65 -0.72
N ARG A 18 22.69 -9.32 -0.87
CA ARG A 18 23.43 -8.46 0.06
C ARG A 18 22.68 -8.27 1.37
N VAL A 19 21.38 -8.56 1.39
CA VAL A 19 20.57 -8.48 2.60
C VAL A 19 20.69 -9.79 3.37
N SER A 20 21.13 -9.71 4.62
CA SER A 20 21.22 -10.86 5.52
C SER A 20 19.83 -11.27 6.05
N TRP A 21 18.96 -11.78 5.19
CA TRP A 21 17.55 -12.06 5.48
C TRP A 21 17.32 -12.91 6.73
N THR A 22 18.17 -13.91 6.98
CA THR A 22 18.09 -14.80 8.15
C THR A 22 18.41 -14.09 9.47
N ARG A 23 19.04 -12.91 9.43
CA ARG A 23 19.35 -12.10 10.60
C ARG A 23 18.27 -11.05 10.89
N LEU A 24 17.36 -10.81 9.94
CA LEU A 24 16.28 -9.83 10.13
C LEU A 24 15.13 -10.48 10.90
N SER A 25 14.49 -9.70 11.76
CA SER A 25 13.19 -10.11 12.32
C SER A 25 12.21 -10.44 11.19
N ARG A 26 11.64 -11.64 11.23
CA ARG A 26 10.72 -12.21 10.22
C ARG A 26 11.30 -12.37 8.80
N GLY A 27 12.62 -12.24 8.60
CA GLY A 27 13.22 -12.25 7.26
C GLY A 27 13.50 -13.62 6.64
N THR A 28 13.50 -14.70 7.43
CA THR A 28 13.81 -16.05 6.94
C THR A 28 12.87 -16.47 5.80
N GLY A 29 13.44 -16.78 4.63
CA GLY A 29 12.71 -17.24 3.43
C GLY A 29 12.18 -16.13 2.53
N VAL A 30 12.27 -14.85 2.93
CA VAL A 30 11.75 -13.72 2.14
C VAL A 30 12.45 -13.60 0.78
N ASN A 31 13.76 -13.84 0.71
CA ASN A 31 14.50 -13.82 -0.56
C ASN A 31 14.00 -14.88 -1.55
N GLY A 32 13.70 -16.09 -1.10
CA GLY A 32 13.14 -17.14 -1.96
C GLY A 32 11.76 -16.78 -2.47
N LEU A 33 10.92 -16.21 -1.61
CA LEU A 33 9.59 -15.72 -2.00
C LEU A 33 9.69 -14.58 -3.02
N LEU A 34 10.55 -13.58 -2.80
CA LEU A 34 10.78 -12.48 -3.75
C LEU A 34 11.19 -12.96 -5.15
N ARG A 35 12.07 -13.97 -5.24
CA ARG A 35 12.48 -14.57 -6.53
C ARG A 35 11.32 -15.21 -7.26
N ARG A 36 10.57 -16.08 -6.59
CA ARG A 36 9.41 -16.75 -7.18
C ARG A 36 8.34 -15.73 -7.59
N THR A 37 8.08 -14.72 -6.76
CA THR A 37 7.18 -13.61 -7.12
C THR A 37 7.66 -12.89 -8.39
N ALA A 38 8.97 -12.63 -8.55
CA ALA A 38 9.51 -12.03 -9.76
C ALA A 38 9.32 -12.90 -11.02
N GLU A 39 9.30 -14.22 -10.84
CA GLU A 39 9.02 -15.21 -11.89
C GLU A 39 7.52 -15.36 -12.22
N GLY A 40 6.64 -14.65 -11.51
CA GLY A 40 5.20 -14.68 -11.75
C GLY A 40 4.41 -15.65 -10.85
N ASP A 41 5.02 -16.17 -9.79
CA ASP A 41 4.36 -17.08 -8.86
C ASP A 41 3.43 -16.32 -7.88
N LEU A 42 2.12 -16.48 -8.09
CA LEU A 42 1.08 -15.86 -7.27
C LEU A 42 1.04 -16.43 -5.84
N ASP A 43 1.31 -17.72 -5.66
CA ASP A 43 1.32 -18.35 -4.33
C ASP A 43 2.51 -17.84 -3.50
N ALA A 44 3.66 -17.65 -4.15
CA ALA A 44 4.80 -17.01 -3.53
C ALA A 44 4.50 -15.56 -3.17
N CYS A 45 3.79 -14.81 -4.03
CA CYS A 45 3.35 -13.45 -3.72
C CYS A 45 2.41 -13.41 -2.51
N ALA A 46 1.42 -14.31 -2.43
CA ALA A 46 0.52 -14.40 -1.28
C ALA A 46 1.24 -14.83 0.01
N ALA A 47 2.20 -15.74 -0.09
CA ALA A 47 3.06 -16.12 1.04
C ALA A 47 3.98 -14.97 1.48
N LEU A 48 4.46 -14.17 0.53
CA LEU A 48 5.26 -12.98 0.80
C LEU A 48 4.42 -11.91 1.51
N GLU A 49 3.20 -11.66 1.05
CA GLU A 49 2.24 -10.77 1.70
C GLU A 49 2.00 -11.19 3.15
N ARG A 50 1.59 -12.43 3.42
CA ARG A 50 1.41 -12.95 4.79
C ARG A 50 2.67 -12.84 5.65
N ARG A 51 3.86 -12.87 5.03
CA ARG A 51 5.13 -12.77 5.76
C ARG A 51 5.48 -11.33 6.12
N LEU A 52 5.29 -10.40 5.19
CA LEU A 52 5.71 -9.00 5.31
C LEU A 52 4.63 -8.10 5.91
N LEU A 53 3.36 -8.49 5.80
CA LEU A 53 2.18 -7.81 6.33
C LEU A 53 1.30 -8.85 7.07
N ASP A 54 1.68 -9.17 8.30
CA ASP A 54 1.01 -10.18 9.14
C ASP A 54 -0.04 -9.50 10.03
N ASP A 55 -1.32 -9.64 9.70
CA ASP A 55 -2.43 -8.94 10.37
C ASP A 55 -2.14 -7.43 10.56
N ASP A 56 -1.87 -6.72 9.45
CA ASP A 56 -1.45 -5.30 9.44
C ASP A 56 -0.14 -4.99 10.18
N THR A 57 0.71 -6.00 10.41
CA THR A 57 2.01 -5.81 11.09
C THR A 57 3.20 -5.91 10.18
N VAL A 58 4.09 -4.94 10.35
CA VAL A 58 5.37 -4.87 9.67
C VAL A 58 6.54 -5.16 10.61
N SER A 59 7.65 -5.54 10.00
CA SER A 59 8.89 -5.94 10.67
C SER A 59 10.08 -5.28 9.97
N GLU A 60 11.28 -5.54 10.49
CA GLU A 60 12.51 -5.17 9.80
C GLU A 60 12.57 -5.75 8.38
N ALA A 61 12.14 -7.01 8.20
CA ALA A 61 12.09 -7.64 6.88
C ALA A 61 11.17 -6.88 5.92
N SER A 62 10.05 -6.34 6.39
CA SER A 62 9.12 -5.53 5.60
C SER A 62 9.83 -4.30 5.04
N VAL A 63 10.51 -3.52 5.90
CA VAL A 63 11.29 -2.34 5.48
C VAL A 63 12.36 -2.71 4.45
N ARG A 64 13.09 -3.81 4.66
CA ARG A 64 14.17 -4.25 3.76
C ARG A 64 13.65 -4.83 2.44
N ALA A 65 12.41 -5.31 2.41
CA ALA A 65 11.77 -5.84 1.19
C ALA A 65 11.22 -4.74 0.27
N VAL A 66 10.80 -3.60 0.82
CA VAL A 66 10.17 -2.51 0.05
C VAL A 66 10.95 -2.11 -1.21
N PRO A 67 12.28 -1.88 -1.19
CA PRO A 67 13.02 -1.52 -2.40
C PRO A 67 12.87 -2.55 -3.53
N PHE A 68 12.85 -3.84 -3.20
CA PHE A 68 12.66 -4.91 -4.18
C PHE A 68 11.21 -4.97 -4.66
N LEU A 69 10.24 -4.82 -3.76
CA LEU A 69 8.82 -4.74 -4.12
C LEU A 69 8.54 -3.56 -5.06
N VAL A 70 9.18 -2.40 -4.85
CA VAL A 70 9.10 -1.23 -5.74
C VAL A 70 9.65 -1.56 -7.12
N GLU A 71 10.80 -2.22 -7.21
CA GLU A 71 11.35 -2.65 -8.50
C GLU A 71 10.42 -3.65 -9.19
N LEU A 72 9.87 -4.62 -8.46
CA LEU A 72 8.91 -5.59 -9.02
C LEU A 72 7.64 -4.91 -9.53
N GLY A 73 7.03 -4.02 -8.73
CA GLY A 73 5.84 -3.25 -9.09
C GLY A 73 6.08 -2.33 -10.29
N ALA A 74 7.31 -1.87 -10.49
CA ALA A 74 7.68 -0.96 -11.56
C ALA A 74 8.32 -1.66 -12.78
N ASN A 75 8.51 -2.98 -12.77
CA ASN A 75 9.20 -3.68 -13.85
C ASN A 75 8.21 -4.41 -14.76
N TYR A 76 8.17 -4.00 -16.03
CA TYR A 76 7.32 -4.59 -17.07
C TYR A 76 7.63 -6.07 -17.38
N LYS A 77 8.80 -6.59 -16.95
CA LYS A 77 9.12 -8.03 -17.08
C LYS A 77 8.37 -8.89 -16.07
N VAL A 78 7.88 -8.31 -14.97
CA VAL A 78 7.06 -9.02 -13.99
C VAL A 78 5.66 -9.17 -14.56
N PRO A 79 5.07 -10.38 -14.56
CA PRO A 79 3.72 -10.59 -15.05
C PRO A 79 2.70 -9.67 -14.36
N GLY A 80 1.79 -9.08 -15.15
CA GLY A 80 0.86 -8.05 -14.68
C GLY A 80 0.06 -8.44 -13.44
N ALA A 81 -0.47 -9.67 -13.40
CA ALA A 81 -1.24 -10.16 -12.26
C ALA A 81 -0.44 -10.16 -10.94
N VAL A 82 0.84 -10.53 -10.98
CA VAL A 82 1.71 -10.49 -9.80
C VAL A 82 2.15 -9.08 -9.49
N ARG A 83 2.46 -8.29 -10.51
CA ARG A 83 2.82 -6.88 -10.36
C ARG A 83 1.74 -6.11 -9.61
N ASP A 84 0.47 -6.31 -9.97
CA ASP A 84 -0.66 -5.63 -9.32
C ASP A 84 -0.78 -6.06 -7.84
N ARG A 85 -0.60 -7.35 -7.53
CA ARG A 85 -0.57 -7.86 -6.15
C ARG A 85 0.58 -7.26 -5.34
N VAL A 86 1.76 -7.11 -5.94
CA VAL A 86 2.91 -6.44 -5.32
C VAL A 86 2.60 -4.98 -5.02
N ILE A 87 1.89 -4.27 -5.91
CA ILE A 87 1.50 -2.88 -5.69
C ILE A 87 0.47 -2.76 -4.56
N PHE A 88 -0.51 -3.67 -4.49
CA PHE A 88 -1.40 -3.76 -3.33
C PHE A 88 -0.64 -4.04 -2.04
N LEU A 89 0.33 -4.95 -2.04
CA LEU A 89 1.19 -5.20 -0.90
C LEU A 89 1.96 -3.95 -0.47
N LEU A 90 2.51 -3.17 -1.41
CA LEU A 90 3.17 -1.89 -1.09
C LEU A 90 2.20 -0.91 -0.41
N ALA A 91 0.98 -0.78 -0.92
CA ALA A 91 -0.05 0.06 -0.31
C ALA A 91 -0.42 -0.42 1.10
N GLY A 92 -0.66 -1.73 1.29
CA GLY A 92 -0.94 -2.32 2.60
C GLY A 92 0.21 -2.13 3.60
N LEU A 93 1.46 -2.28 3.17
CA LEU A 93 2.64 -2.03 3.99
C LEU A 93 2.74 -0.57 4.45
N ALA A 94 2.37 0.40 3.61
CA ALA A 94 2.34 1.81 3.98
C ALA A 94 1.19 2.15 4.94
N LEU A 95 0.08 1.42 4.87
CA LEU A 95 -1.10 1.56 5.72
C LEU A 95 -1.05 0.72 7.01
N ALA A 96 -0.02 -0.11 7.18
CA ALA A 96 0.14 -0.97 8.35
C ALA A 96 -0.06 -0.22 9.68
N SER A 97 -0.84 -0.85 10.56
CA SER A 97 -1.24 -0.29 11.85
C SER A 97 -0.35 -0.76 13.01
N ALA A 98 0.53 -1.72 12.76
CA ALA A 98 1.37 -2.32 13.78
C ALA A 98 2.79 -2.65 13.28
N GLY A 99 3.73 -2.72 14.22
CA GLY A 99 5.13 -3.07 14.00
C GLY A 99 5.68 -3.96 15.11
N PHE A 100 6.83 -4.61 14.90
CA PHE A 100 7.53 -5.37 15.97
C PHE A 100 8.72 -4.60 16.56
N THR A 101 8.90 -4.64 17.88
CA THR A 101 10.14 -4.15 18.50
C THR A 101 11.30 -5.12 18.31
N TYR A 102 12.53 -4.75 18.71
CA TYR A 102 13.69 -5.65 18.65
C TYR A 102 13.51 -6.92 19.50
N GLU A 103 12.69 -6.88 20.54
CA GLU A 103 12.34 -8.02 21.39
C GLU A 103 11.15 -8.84 20.87
N GLY A 104 10.63 -8.51 19.68
CA GLY A 104 9.48 -9.21 19.10
C GLY A 104 8.11 -8.80 19.67
N ARG A 105 8.03 -7.77 20.53
CA ARG A 105 6.76 -7.24 21.03
C ARG A 105 6.07 -6.38 19.98
N ARG A 106 4.77 -6.60 19.74
CA ARG A 106 3.96 -5.83 18.79
C ARG A 106 3.65 -4.42 19.34
N THR A 107 4.01 -3.39 18.61
CA THR A 107 3.62 -1.99 18.84
C THR A 107 2.52 -1.62 17.86
N ARG A 108 1.49 -0.92 18.34
CA ARG A 108 0.37 -0.45 17.51
C ARG A 108 0.40 1.07 17.43
N ARG A 109 -0.08 1.62 16.32
CA ARG A 109 -0.44 3.04 16.24
C ARG A 109 -1.49 3.35 17.31
N ARG A 110 -1.32 4.48 17.98
CA ARG A 110 -2.23 4.96 19.02
C ARG A 110 -2.31 6.46 18.91
N TRP A 111 -3.47 7.02 19.23
CA TRP A 111 -3.71 8.45 19.10
C TRP A 111 -4.20 9.03 20.42
N ASN A 112 -3.84 10.27 20.68
CA ASN A 112 -4.39 11.03 21.80
C ASN A 112 -5.73 11.69 21.42
N PRO A 113 -6.48 12.29 22.37
CA PRO A 113 -7.79 12.88 22.10
C PRO A 113 -7.83 14.01 21.05
N VAL A 114 -6.68 14.59 20.69
CA VAL A 114 -6.57 15.62 19.64
C VAL A 114 -6.06 15.05 18.31
N GLY A 115 -6.07 13.72 18.16
CA GLY A 115 -5.70 13.03 16.93
C GLY A 115 -4.19 12.96 16.65
N ARG A 116 -3.33 13.33 17.61
CA ARG A 116 -1.88 13.18 17.44
C ARG A 116 -1.46 11.76 17.76
N GLU A 117 -0.67 11.17 16.87
CA GLU A 117 -0.09 9.86 17.11
C GLU A 117 0.86 9.90 18.31
N LEU A 118 0.67 8.96 19.23
CA LEU A 118 1.51 8.79 20.41
C LEU A 118 2.90 8.26 20.02
N PRO A 119 3.96 8.66 20.74
CA PRO A 119 5.31 8.15 20.48
C PRO A 119 5.35 6.61 20.46
N ARG A 120 6.05 6.07 19.47
CA ARG A 120 6.30 4.63 19.35
C ARG A 120 7.65 4.27 19.95
N LEU A 121 7.73 3.07 20.52
CA LEU A 121 9.00 2.53 21.01
C LEU A 121 9.89 2.16 19.81
N PRO A 122 11.20 2.43 19.89
CA PRO A 122 12.12 2.00 18.85
C PRO A 122 12.26 0.46 18.84
N PRO A 123 12.55 -0.13 17.67
CA PRO A 123 12.55 0.50 16.34
C PRO A 123 11.13 0.76 15.80
N ASP A 124 10.94 1.93 15.20
CA ASP A 124 9.66 2.32 14.57
C ASP A 124 9.57 1.80 13.12
N TRP A 125 9.24 0.51 12.97
CA TRP A 125 9.10 -0.09 11.64
C TRP A 125 7.91 0.41 10.84
N ILE A 126 6.85 0.88 11.51
CA ILE A 126 5.66 1.42 10.85
C ILE A 126 6.06 2.65 10.03
N THR A 127 6.71 3.63 10.68
CA THR A 127 7.20 4.84 9.99
C THR A 127 8.21 4.52 8.93
N GLN A 128 9.18 3.65 9.24
CA GLN A 128 10.24 3.30 8.29
C GLN A 128 9.70 2.60 7.06
N THR A 129 8.71 1.70 7.21
CA THR A 129 8.07 1.01 6.09
C THR A 129 7.30 2.01 5.23
N ARG A 130 6.44 2.83 5.83
CA ARG A 130 5.69 3.87 5.09
C ARG A 130 6.63 4.82 4.34
N TYR A 131 7.70 5.28 4.99
CA TYR A 131 8.69 6.14 4.35
C TYR A 131 9.39 5.45 3.18
N ALA A 132 9.78 4.18 3.33
CA ALA A 132 10.40 3.42 2.25
C ALA A 132 9.45 3.26 1.05
N VAL A 133 8.15 3.01 1.30
CA VAL A 133 7.14 2.90 0.24
C VAL A 133 6.95 4.25 -0.43
N ALA A 134 6.74 5.33 0.33
CA ALA A 134 6.56 6.68 -0.21
C ALA A 134 7.75 7.11 -1.08
N LYS A 135 8.98 6.80 -0.65
CA LYS A 135 10.19 7.09 -1.42
C LYS A 135 10.24 6.34 -2.76
N GLY A 136 9.71 5.12 -2.83
CA GLY A 136 9.71 4.29 -4.03
C GLY A 136 8.49 4.45 -4.93
N ALA A 137 7.36 4.92 -4.40
CA ALA A 137 6.07 4.97 -5.08
C ALA A 137 6.06 5.79 -6.40
N PRO A 138 6.73 6.96 -6.52
CA PRO A 138 6.78 7.71 -7.79
C PRO A 138 7.20 6.83 -8.97
N ARG A 139 8.16 5.93 -8.75
CA ARG A 139 8.67 5.03 -9.78
C ARG A 139 7.64 3.99 -10.22
N VAL A 140 6.79 3.55 -9.31
CA VAL A 140 5.69 2.61 -9.60
C VAL A 140 4.62 3.32 -10.42
N PHE A 141 4.23 4.54 -10.02
CA PHE A 141 3.29 5.35 -10.79
C PHE A 141 3.78 5.60 -12.22
N ASP A 142 5.04 6.04 -12.38
CA ASP A 142 5.64 6.26 -13.71
C ASP A 142 5.63 4.98 -14.57
N ALA A 143 5.80 3.81 -13.96
CA ALA A 143 5.79 2.54 -14.67
C ALA A 143 4.38 2.08 -15.09
N LEU A 144 3.35 2.50 -14.36
CA LEU A 144 1.95 2.23 -14.72
C LEU A 144 1.47 3.15 -15.86
N ALA A 145 2.18 4.24 -16.14
CA ALA A 145 1.99 5.09 -17.32
C ALA A 145 0.53 5.52 -17.56
N GLY A 146 -0.20 5.84 -16.48
CA GLY A 146 -1.59 6.28 -16.55
C GLY A 146 -2.63 5.15 -16.60
N ALA A 147 -2.27 3.91 -16.27
CA ALA A 147 -3.22 2.81 -16.22
C ALA A 147 -4.32 3.05 -15.17
N GLU A 148 -5.59 2.90 -15.59
CA GLU A 148 -6.78 3.03 -14.76
C GLU A 148 -7.06 1.74 -13.98
N VAL A 149 -6.13 1.38 -13.10
CA VAL A 149 -6.17 0.11 -12.36
C VAL A 149 -6.28 0.35 -10.86
N ALA A 150 -7.02 -0.53 -10.19
CA ALA A 150 -7.28 -0.43 -8.76
C ALA A 150 -6.00 -0.41 -7.90
N CYS A 151 -4.94 -1.11 -8.31
CA CYS A 151 -3.67 -1.10 -7.58
C CYS A 151 -2.98 0.28 -7.59
N ALA A 152 -3.14 1.06 -8.67
CA ALA A 152 -2.65 2.44 -8.73
C ALA A 152 -3.40 3.33 -7.75
N VAL A 153 -4.73 3.20 -7.73
CA VAL A 153 -5.61 3.93 -6.79
C VAL A 153 -5.27 3.57 -5.34
N ALA A 154 -5.08 2.29 -5.03
CA ALA A 154 -4.67 1.83 -3.71
C ALA A 154 -3.35 2.46 -3.24
N LEU A 155 -2.34 2.52 -4.11
CA LEU A 155 -1.07 3.16 -3.78
C LEU A 155 -1.22 4.68 -3.61
N ALA A 156 -2.03 5.35 -4.44
CA ALA A 156 -2.32 6.77 -4.30
C ALA A 156 -3.03 7.10 -2.98
N ILE A 157 -3.92 6.22 -2.51
CA ILE A 157 -4.56 6.34 -1.19
C ILE A 157 -3.54 6.17 -0.05
N ALA A 158 -2.61 5.22 -0.20
CA ALA A 158 -1.64 4.90 0.85
C ALA A 158 -0.55 5.97 1.03
N VAL A 159 -0.11 6.59 -0.07
CA VAL A 159 0.96 7.60 -0.11
C VAL A 159 0.58 8.82 -0.99
N PRO A 160 -0.53 9.51 -0.69
CA PRO A 160 -1.04 10.61 -1.53
C PRO A 160 -0.03 11.74 -1.68
N GLU A 161 0.81 11.96 -0.66
CA GLU A 161 1.80 13.04 -0.62
C GLU A 161 2.91 12.95 -1.68
N VAL A 162 3.09 11.79 -2.33
CA VAL A 162 4.12 11.56 -3.36
C VAL A 162 3.54 11.20 -4.73
N ALA A 163 2.22 11.19 -4.88
CA ALA A 163 1.58 10.86 -6.15
C ALA A 163 1.85 11.96 -7.19
N PRO A 164 2.36 11.61 -8.39
CA PRO A 164 2.55 12.58 -9.46
C PRO A 164 1.23 13.16 -9.98
N LYS A 165 1.28 14.35 -10.60
CA LYS A 165 0.09 15.03 -11.15
C LYS A 165 -0.72 14.16 -12.11
N HIS A 166 -0.07 13.37 -12.97
CA HIS A 166 -0.77 12.50 -13.91
C HIS A 166 -1.63 11.42 -13.22
N VAL A 167 -1.32 11.05 -11.98
CA VAL A 167 -2.14 10.12 -11.19
C VAL A 167 -3.45 10.79 -10.75
N VAL A 168 -3.42 12.11 -10.49
CA VAL A 168 -4.64 12.87 -10.21
C VAL A 168 -5.58 12.81 -11.40
N ASP A 169 -5.07 13.04 -12.62
CA ASP A 169 -5.87 12.98 -13.84
C ASP A 169 -6.51 11.59 -14.04
N VAL A 170 -5.76 10.51 -13.78
CA VAL A 170 -6.27 9.12 -13.83
C VAL A 170 -7.38 8.90 -12.82
N VAL A 171 -7.15 9.30 -11.56
CA VAL A 171 -8.11 9.11 -10.48
C VAL A 171 -9.38 9.94 -10.73
N GLU A 172 -9.25 11.17 -11.20
CA GLU A 172 -10.37 12.02 -11.59
C GLU A 172 -11.19 11.38 -12.73
N ASN A 173 -10.51 10.81 -13.74
CA ASN A 173 -11.19 10.11 -14.82
C ASN A 173 -11.96 8.89 -14.31
N ILE A 174 -11.34 8.07 -13.45
CA ILE A 174 -12.03 6.92 -12.83
C ILE A 174 -13.27 7.37 -12.05
N ALA A 175 -13.15 8.47 -11.28
CA ALA A 175 -14.24 8.97 -10.43
C ALA A 175 -15.44 9.50 -11.24
N TYR A 176 -15.22 10.12 -12.40
CA TYR A 176 -16.25 10.90 -13.08
C TYR A 176 -16.60 10.47 -14.51
N ALA A 177 -15.83 9.58 -15.15
CA ALA A 177 -16.14 9.13 -16.52
C ALA A 177 -17.42 8.28 -16.62
N GLY A 178 -17.89 7.69 -15.50
CA GLY A 178 -19.12 6.88 -15.47
C GLY A 178 -19.01 5.51 -16.14
N THR A 179 -17.80 5.07 -16.47
CA THR A 179 -17.51 3.80 -17.17
C THR A 179 -16.91 2.72 -16.28
N HIS A 180 -16.57 3.05 -15.03
CA HIS A 180 -15.84 2.17 -14.12
C HIS A 180 -16.76 1.45 -13.12
N PRO A 181 -16.35 0.28 -12.60
CA PRO A 181 -17.09 -0.42 -11.55
C PRO A 181 -17.30 0.47 -10.31
N PRO A 182 -18.47 0.40 -9.64
CA PRO A 182 -18.79 1.28 -8.52
C PRO A 182 -17.74 1.32 -7.41
N LEU A 183 -17.20 0.17 -6.98
CA LEU A 183 -16.18 0.12 -5.93
C LEU A 183 -14.85 0.78 -6.36
N LEU A 184 -14.52 0.72 -7.65
CA LEU A 184 -13.34 1.42 -8.17
C LEU A 184 -13.58 2.94 -8.20
N VAL A 185 -14.79 3.36 -8.53
CA VAL A 185 -15.23 4.77 -8.45
C VAL A 185 -15.13 5.28 -7.01
N GLU A 186 -15.65 4.54 -6.03
CA GLU A 186 -15.58 4.91 -4.61
C GLU A 186 -14.12 5.04 -4.14
N ALA A 187 -13.27 4.06 -4.49
CA ALA A 187 -11.85 4.14 -4.19
C ALA A 187 -11.19 5.39 -4.82
N ALA A 188 -11.53 5.70 -6.07
CA ALA A 188 -10.99 6.86 -6.78
C ALA A 188 -11.49 8.19 -6.17
N CYS A 189 -12.75 8.29 -5.75
CA CYS A 189 -13.28 9.45 -5.03
C CYS A 189 -12.51 9.70 -3.72
N VAL A 190 -12.19 8.64 -2.97
CA VAL A 190 -11.36 8.74 -1.76
C VAL A 190 -9.93 9.17 -2.12
N ALA A 191 -9.32 8.56 -3.13
CA ALA A 191 -7.98 8.92 -3.59
C ALA A 191 -7.91 10.39 -4.00
N LEU A 192 -8.88 10.88 -4.80
CA LEU A 192 -8.93 12.25 -5.27
C LEU A 192 -9.01 13.24 -4.11
N HIS A 193 -9.89 12.99 -3.14
CA HIS A 193 -10.03 13.79 -1.93
C HIS A 193 -8.69 13.91 -1.17
N LEU A 194 -7.96 12.80 -1.02
CA LEU A 194 -6.66 12.77 -0.34
C LEU A 194 -5.58 13.51 -1.13
N LEU A 195 -5.56 13.35 -2.46
CA LEU A 195 -4.59 13.97 -3.36
C LEU A 195 -4.75 15.50 -3.43
N LEU A 196 -5.99 15.99 -3.37
CA LEU A 196 -6.30 17.42 -3.35
C LEU A 196 -6.01 18.09 -2.00
N GLY A 197 -5.63 17.31 -0.97
CA GLY A 197 -5.34 17.82 0.37
C GLY A 197 -6.56 18.40 1.06
N GLU A 198 -7.76 17.98 0.66
CA GLU A 198 -9.00 18.42 1.27
C GLU A 198 -9.10 17.93 2.72
N SER A 199 -9.72 18.74 3.59
CA SER A 199 -9.91 18.34 4.98
C SER A 199 -10.85 17.14 5.09
N THR A 200 -10.37 16.04 5.67
CA THR A 200 -11.21 14.89 6.01
C THR A 200 -11.78 15.05 7.42
N ASP A 201 -13.11 15.08 7.54
CA ASP A 201 -13.83 15.09 8.82
C ASP A 201 -14.66 13.80 9.01
N GLU A 202 -15.28 13.65 10.18
CA GLU A 202 -16.09 12.46 10.51
C GLU A 202 -17.32 12.29 9.59
N ARG A 203 -17.86 13.40 9.06
CA ARG A 203 -19.00 13.35 8.13
C ARG A 203 -18.56 12.72 6.81
N ARG A 204 -17.38 13.10 6.31
CA ARG A 204 -16.77 12.54 5.11
C ARG A 204 -16.46 11.06 5.29
N VAL A 205 -15.83 10.68 6.41
CA VAL A 205 -15.55 9.25 6.71
C VAL A 205 -16.83 8.44 6.75
N ARG A 206 -17.88 8.95 7.41
CA ARG A 206 -19.18 8.27 7.44
C ARG A 206 -19.79 8.15 6.05
N ALA A 207 -19.70 9.17 5.21
CA ALA A 207 -20.19 9.12 3.82
C ALA A 207 -19.43 8.08 2.98
N ILE A 208 -18.11 7.98 3.14
CA ILE A 208 -17.29 6.93 2.50
C ILE A 208 -17.74 5.55 2.97
N ALA A 209 -17.96 5.38 4.29
CA ALA A 209 -18.38 4.09 4.86
C ALA A 209 -19.74 3.61 4.32
N GLN A 210 -20.65 4.50 3.92
CA GLN A 210 -21.95 4.14 3.33
C GLN A 210 -21.82 3.39 2.00
N GLY A 211 -20.66 3.43 1.33
CA GLY A 211 -20.39 2.67 0.11
C GLY A 211 -20.32 1.15 0.32
N ASP A 212 -20.19 0.67 1.55
CA ASP A 212 -20.20 -0.78 1.87
C ASP A 212 -20.83 -1.04 3.26
N PRO A 213 -21.88 -1.88 3.35
CA PRO A 213 -22.55 -2.16 4.62
C PRO A 213 -21.62 -2.68 5.73
N ASP A 214 -20.63 -3.49 5.39
CA ASP A 214 -19.68 -4.04 6.36
C ASP A 214 -18.74 -2.96 6.90
N LEU A 215 -18.26 -2.05 6.05
CA LEU A 215 -17.49 -0.90 6.47
C LEU A 215 -18.29 0.07 7.33
N LEU A 216 -19.55 0.35 6.97
CA LEU A 216 -20.43 1.19 7.79
C LEU A 216 -20.66 0.56 9.17
N HIS A 217 -20.91 -0.74 9.22
CA HIS A 217 -21.07 -1.48 10.47
C HIS A 217 -19.80 -1.40 11.32
N ALA A 218 -18.63 -1.65 10.73
CA ALA A 218 -17.34 -1.55 11.43
C ALA A 218 -17.09 -0.13 11.96
N TYR A 219 -17.44 0.90 11.19
CA TYR A 219 -17.30 2.28 11.62
C TYR A 219 -18.23 2.62 12.80
N ASP A 220 -19.52 2.31 12.69
CA ASP A 220 -20.52 2.62 13.71
C ASP A 220 -20.32 1.82 15.02
N THR A 221 -19.69 0.65 14.96
CA THR A 221 -19.42 -0.21 16.13
C THR A 221 -18.04 -0.01 16.75
N GLY A 222 -17.25 0.96 16.28
CA GLY A 222 -15.92 1.24 16.84
C GLY A 222 -14.84 0.24 16.42
N GLY A 223 -14.93 -0.31 15.21
CA GLY A 223 -13.93 -1.19 14.60
C GLY A 223 -12.59 -0.51 14.29
N TYR A 224 -12.51 0.81 14.44
CA TYR A 224 -11.28 1.59 14.29
C TYR A 224 -10.72 2.04 15.65
N PRO A 225 -9.39 2.17 15.78
CA PRO A 225 -8.76 2.64 17.00
C PRO A 225 -9.33 3.98 17.50
N PRO A 226 -9.45 4.16 18.83
CA PRO A 226 -9.96 5.40 19.40
C PRO A 226 -9.06 6.58 19.03
N HIS A 227 -9.69 7.72 18.74
CA HIS A 227 -9.05 8.97 18.33
C HIS A 227 -8.20 8.88 17.06
N GLN A 228 -8.34 7.81 16.27
CA GLN A 228 -7.71 7.73 14.97
C GLN A 228 -8.19 8.90 14.09
N PRO A 229 -7.28 9.65 13.45
CA PRO A 229 -7.65 10.77 12.59
C PRO A 229 -8.58 10.31 11.45
N PRO A 230 -9.62 11.10 11.12
CA PRO A 230 -10.54 10.77 10.03
C PRO A 230 -9.84 10.46 8.70
N VAL A 231 -8.77 11.20 8.39
CA VAL A 231 -7.95 10.97 7.19
C VAL A 231 -7.36 9.57 7.13
N VAL A 232 -6.90 9.01 8.25
CA VAL A 232 -6.33 7.64 8.30
C VAL A 232 -7.45 6.62 8.10
N THR A 233 -8.63 6.86 8.68
CA THR A 233 -9.79 6.00 8.49
C THR A 233 -10.26 5.99 7.03
N ALA A 234 -10.32 7.16 6.39
CA ALA A 234 -10.63 7.28 4.96
C ALA A 234 -9.61 6.51 4.10
N GLN A 235 -8.31 6.60 4.41
CA GLN A 235 -7.29 5.82 3.70
C GLN A 235 -7.55 4.30 3.78
N LEU A 236 -7.87 3.78 4.97
CA LEU A 236 -8.14 2.36 5.17
C LEU A 236 -9.40 1.90 4.42
N MET A 237 -10.48 2.70 4.46
CA MET A 237 -11.72 2.42 3.74
C MET A 237 -11.50 2.43 2.22
N GLY A 238 -10.87 3.48 1.69
CA GLY A 238 -10.58 3.59 0.26
C GLY A 238 -9.66 2.47 -0.25
N TYR A 239 -8.65 2.09 0.53
CA TYR A 239 -7.82 0.93 0.22
C TYR A 239 -8.63 -0.36 0.12
N ARG A 240 -9.57 -0.59 1.06
CA ARG A 240 -10.45 -1.75 1.01
C ARG A 240 -11.33 -1.75 -0.24
N PHE A 241 -11.90 -0.61 -0.63
CA PHE A 241 -12.65 -0.50 -1.87
C PHE A 241 -11.80 -0.85 -3.10
N ALA A 242 -10.56 -0.38 -3.17
CA ALA A 242 -9.66 -0.73 -4.26
C ALA A 242 -9.36 -2.24 -4.31
N VAL A 243 -9.14 -2.88 -3.15
CA VAL A 243 -8.94 -4.34 -3.06
C VAL A 243 -10.18 -5.10 -3.53
N MET A 244 -11.36 -4.72 -3.05
CA MET A 244 -12.62 -5.36 -3.44
C MET A 244 -12.94 -5.14 -4.93
N ALA A 245 -12.64 -3.97 -5.48
CA ALA A 245 -12.81 -3.71 -6.91
C ALA A 245 -11.92 -4.60 -7.79
N ALA A 246 -10.74 -5.00 -7.29
CA ALA A 246 -9.81 -5.85 -8.04
C ALA A 246 -10.09 -7.35 -7.87
N TYR A 247 -10.57 -7.78 -6.70
CA TYR A 247 -10.57 -9.20 -6.30
C TYR A 247 -11.84 -9.68 -5.59
N GLY A 248 -12.82 -8.81 -5.39
CA GLY A 248 -14.11 -9.11 -4.74
C GLY A 248 -15.19 -9.54 -5.70
#